data_AF-A0A521Y411-F1
#
_entry.id   AF-A0A521Y411-F1
#
_cell.length_a   1.000
_cell.length_b   1.000
_cell.length_c   1.000
_cell.angle_alpha   90.00
_cell.angle_beta   90.00
_cell.angle_gamma   90.00
#
_symmetry.space_group_name_H-M   'P 1'
#
loop_
_entity.id
_entity.type
_entity.pdbx_description
1 polymer ?
#
loop_
_entity_poly.entity_id
_entity_poly.type
_entity_poly.pdbx_seq_one_letter_code
_entity_poly.pdbx_strand_id
1 'polypeptide(L)'
;MLAEDLLHTLRTEDEELQADAALDHIDRARREWARKRPASLTARQALECMRFEVLVVRICAVDMEQGVGLNGDDMARLRLAIDRIETIAREVLDDRG
;
A
#
# COMPACT_ATOMS: atom_id res chain seq x y z
N MET A 1 -5.99 -36.00 -33.47
CA MET A 1 -6.14 -34.79 -32.65
C MET A 1 -7.46 -34.96 -31.91
N LEU A 2 -7.37 -35.48 -30.69
CA LEU A 2 -8.50 -35.99 -29.92
C LEU A 2 -9.21 -34.80 -29.25
N ALA A 3 -10.51 -34.92 -28.99
CA ALA A 3 -11.34 -33.84 -28.46
C ALA A 3 -10.83 -33.21 -27.14
N GLU A 4 -9.98 -33.93 -26.39
CA GLU A 4 -9.27 -33.42 -25.21
C GLU A 4 -8.27 -32.30 -25.52
N ASP A 5 -7.53 -32.38 -26.64
CA ASP A 5 -6.57 -31.33 -27.03
C ASP A 5 -7.30 -30.03 -27.35
N LEU A 6 -8.46 -30.12 -28.03
CA LEU A 6 -9.31 -28.97 -28.36
C LEU A 6 -9.92 -28.32 -27.11
N LEU A 7 -10.35 -29.12 -26.14
CA LEU A 7 -10.87 -28.60 -24.86
C LEU A 7 -9.77 -27.93 -24.02
N HIS A 8 -8.55 -28.45 -24.05
CA HIS A 8 -7.42 -27.83 -23.37
C HIS A 8 -7.04 -26.50 -24.02
N THR A 9 -6.98 -26.43 -25.35
CA THR A 9 -6.67 -25.19 -26.08
C THR A 9 -7.73 -24.11 -25.86
N LEU A 10 -9.01 -24.46 -25.94
CA LEU A 10 -10.12 -23.53 -25.68
C LEU A 10 -10.12 -23.00 -24.25
N ARG A 11 -9.72 -23.84 -23.28
CA ARG A 11 -9.61 -23.43 -21.88
C ARG A 11 -8.45 -22.47 -21.63
N THR A 12 -7.30 -22.70 -22.26
CA THR A 12 -6.16 -21.77 -22.16
C THR A 12 -6.44 -20.43 -22.82
N GLU A 13 -7.16 -20.41 -23.95
CA GLU A 13 -7.58 -19.17 -24.61
C GLU A 13 -8.56 -18.37 -23.74
N ASP A 14 -9.49 -19.04 -23.05
CA ASP A 14 -10.43 -18.37 -22.13
C ASP A 14 -9.72 -17.83 -20.87
N GLU A 15 -8.73 -18.56 -20.35
CA GLU A 15 -7.88 -18.10 -19.22
C GLU A 15 -7.03 -16.88 -19.61
N GLU A 16 -6.48 -16.84 -20.84
CA GLU A 16 -5.75 -15.68 -21.37
C GLU A 16 -6.66 -14.46 -21.57
N LEU A 17 -7.86 -14.65 -22.14
CA LEU A 17 -8.87 -13.60 -22.28
C LEU A 17 -9.31 -13.02 -20.94
N GLN A 18 -9.46 -13.87 -19.91
CA GLN A 18 -9.81 -13.45 -18.57
C GLN A 18 -8.66 -12.67 -17.89
N ALA A 19 -7.41 -13.08 -18.11
CA ALA A 19 -6.24 -12.37 -17.58
C ALA A 19 -6.11 -10.97 -18.19
N ASP A 20 -6.28 -10.83 -19.50
CA ASP A 20 -6.25 -9.54 -20.20
C ASP A 20 -7.38 -8.62 -19.73
N ALA A 21 -8.60 -9.15 -19.57
CA ALA A 21 -9.73 -8.39 -19.03
C ALA A 21 -9.48 -7.93 -17.58
N ALA A 22 -8.82 -8.75 -16.75
CA ALA A 22 -8.44 -8.39 -15.40
C ALA A 22 -7.38 -7.27 -15.37
N LEU A 23 -6.39 -7.32 -16.27
CA LEU A 23 -5.39 -6.26 -16.43
C LEU A 23 -6.02 -4.94 -16.86
N ASP A 24 -6.94 -4.97 -17.82
CA ASP A 24 -7.71 -3.80 -18.25
C ASP A 24 -8.53 -3.19 -17.10
N HIS A 25 -9.12 -4.04 -16.25
CA HIS A 25 -9.81 -3.61 -15.04
C HIS A 25 -8.87 -2.92 -14.04
N ILE A 26 -7.67 -3.48 -13.82
CA ILE A 26 -6.63 -2.89 -12.96
C ILE A 26 -6.18 -1.54 -13.51
N ASP A 27 -5.93 -1.45 -14.81
CA ASP A 27 -5.48 -0.21 -15.46
C ASP A 27 -6.58 0.86 -15.50
N ARG A 28 -7.84 0.47 -15.64
CA ARG A 28 -8.98 1.38 -15.47
C ARG A 28 -9.06 1.88 -14.03
N ALA A 29 -8.98 0.99 -13.05
CA ALA A 29 -9.01 1.35 -11.63
C ALA A 29 -7.85 2.28 -11.26
N ARG A 30 -6.64 2.02 -11.77
CA ARG A 30 -5.47 2.90 -11.60
C ARG A 30 -5.71 4.29 -12.19
N ARG A 31 -6.25 4.38 -13.40
CA ARG A 31 -6.57 5.66 -14.05
C ARG A 31 -7.64 6.45 -13.30
N GLU A 32 -8.68 5.78 -12.81
CA GLU A 32 -9.72 6.40 -11.99
C GLU A 32 -9.18 6.88 -10.64
N TRP A 33 -8.30 6.11 -10.01
CA TRP A 33 -7.62 6.50 -8.77
C TRP A 33 -6.69 7.69 -8.98
N ALA A 34 -5.92 7.72 -10.07
CA ALA A 34 -5.05 8.84 -10.41
C ALA A 34 -5.83 10.16 -10.61
N ARG A 35 -7.05 10.10 -11.19
CA ARG A 35 -7.93 11.27 -11.33
C ARG A 35 -8.51 11.76 -10.00
N LYS A 36 -8.64 10.88 -9.01
CA LYS A 36 -9.13 11.17 -7.67
C LYS A 36 -7.99 11.34 -6.66
N ARG A 37 -6.74 11.40 -7.12
CA ARG A 37 -5.58 11.47 -6.22
C ARG A 37 -5.75 12.70 -5.33
N PRO A 38 -5.82 12.51 -3.99
CA PRO A 38 -5.88 13.64 -3.07
C PRO A 38 -4.72 14.58 -3.35
N ALA A 39 -4.92 15.89 -3.13
CA ALA A 39 -3.82 16.84 -3.20
C ALA A 39 -2.66 16.35 -2.31
N SER A 40 -1.43 16.40 -2.83
CA SER A 40 -0.25 16.07 -2.04
C SER A 40 -0.20 16.96 -0.80
N LEU A 41 0.27 16.39 0.31
CA LEU A 41 0.40 17.15 1.55
C LEU A 41 1.40 18.29 1.33
N THR A 42 1.08 19.47 1.84
CA THR A 42 2.09 20.53 1.96
C THR A 42 3.18 20.07 2.94
N ALA A 43 4.40 20.61 2.79
CA ALA A 43 5.51 20.29 3.70
C ALA A 43 5.15 20.48 5.19
N ARG A 44 4.30 21.48 5.50
CA ARG A 44 3.79 21.71 6.85
C ARG A 44 2.86 20.59 7.33
N GLN A 45 1.90 20.18 6.51
CA GLN A 45 0.98 19.09 6.85
C GLN A 45 1.71 17.75 6.96
N ALA A 46 2.68 17.51 6.09
CA ALA A 46 3.56 16.34 6.15
C ALA A 46 4.36 16.33 7.48
N LEU A 47 4.92 17.47 7.89
CA LEU A 47 5.62 17.59 9.17
C LEU A 47 4.68 17.36 10.37
N GLU A 48 3.47 17.92 10.35
CA GLU A 48 2.48 17.72 11.40
C GLU A 48 2.08 16.24 11.53
N CYS A 49 1.88 15.55 10.40
CA CYS A 49 1.62 14.11 10.38
C CYS A 49 2.81 13.30 10.91
N MET A 50 4.03 13.58 10.44
CA MET A 50 5.24 12.90 10.92
C MET A 50 5.46 13.07 12.43
N ARG A 51 5.19 14.26 13.00
CA ARG A 51 5.30 14.49 14.44
C ARG A 51 4.39 13.58 15.25
N PHE A 52 3.18 13.33 14.76
CA PHE A 52 2.23 12.43 15.42
C PHE A 52 2.71 10.98 15.35
N GLU A 53 3.11 10.51 14.17
CA GLU A 53 3.53 9.11 14.00
C GLU A 53 4.83 8.81 14.78
N VAL A 54 5.77 9.76 14.85
CA VAL A 54 6.98 9.64 15.69
C VAL A 54 6.62 9.53 17.18
N LEU A 55 5.54 10.18 17.63
CA LEU A 55 5.08 10.06 19.02
C LEU A 55 4.62 8.62 19.32
N VAL A 56 3.90 7.98 18.39
CA VAL A 56 3.49 6.58 18.52
C VAL A 56 4.70 5.66 18.64
N VAL A 57 5.67 5.81 17.73
CA VAL A 57 6.94 5.04 17.77
C VAL A 57 7.65 5.23 19.11
N ARG A 58 7.73 6.48 19.60
CA ARG A 58 8.37 6.79 20.88
C ARG A 58 7.66 6.13 22.06
N ILE A 59 6.33 6.15 22.11
CA ILE A 59 5.56 5.52 23.18
C ILE A 59 5.84 4.03 23.22
N CYS A 60 5.75 3.35 22.07
CA CYS A 60 6.05 1.92 21.99
C CYS A 60 7.50 1.60 22.42
N ALA A 61 8.47 2.43 22.03
CA ALA A 61 9.86 2.25 22.44
C ALA A 61 10.03 2.40 23.96
N VAL A 62 9.41 3.41 24.57
CA VAL A 62 9.46 3.62 26.03
C VAL A 62 8.80 2.47 26.78
N ASP A 63 7.65 1.99 26.30
CA ASP A 63 6.97 0.83 26.90
C ASP A 63 7.87 -0.40 26.87
N MET A 64 8.52 -0.67 25.73
CA MET A 64 9.47 -1.77 25.59
C MET A 64 10.70 -1.63 26.51
N GLU A 65 11.25 -0.41 26.65
CA GLU A 65 12.37 -0.13 27.58
C GLU A 65 11.97 -0.37 29.05
N GLN A 66 10.71 -0.13 29.39
CA GLN A 66 10.16 -0.36 30.73
C GLN A 66 9.74 -1.83 30.96
N GLY A 67 9.93 -2.71 29.98
CA GLY A 67 9.54 -4.11 30.03
C GLY A 67 8.04 -4.35 29.83
N VAL A 68 7.30 -3.34 29.36
CA VAL A 68 5.90 -3.48 28.95
C VAL A 68 5.87 -4.04 27.53
N GLY A 69 5.33 -5.24 27.38
CA GLY A 69 5.16 -5.87 26.07
C GLY A 69 4.08 -5.14 25.25
N LEU A 70 4.34 -4.95 23.96
CA LEU A 70 3.34 -4.41 23.03
C LEU A 70 2.27 -5.45 22.75
N ASN A 71 1.00 -5.08 22.93
CA ASN A 71 -0.10 -5.96 22.54
C ASN A 71 -0.36 -5.89 21.01
N GLY A 72 -1.33 -6.66 20.53
CA GLY A 72 -1.66 -6.71 19.10
C GLY A 72 -2.08 -5.36 18.51
N ASP A 73 -2.80 -4.55 19.28
CA ASP A 73 -3.25 -3.22 18.85
C ASP A 73 -2.09 -2.23 18.79
N ASP A 74 -1.20 -2.28 19.78
CA ASP A 74 0.02 -1.45 19.80
C ASP A 74 0.91 -1.78 18.61
N MET A 75 1.08 -3.08 18.31
CA MET A 75 1.84 -3.54 17.15
C MET A 75 1.20 -3.09 15.83
N ALA A 76 -0.14 -3.14 15.73
CA ALA A 76 -0.85 -2.66 14.55
C ALA A 76 -0.69 -1.14 14.36
N ARG A 77 -0.79 -0.37 15.44
CA ARG A 77 -0.58 1.09 15.44
C ARG A 77 0.87 1.44 15.08
N LEU A 78 1.84 0.72 15.63
CA LEU A 78 3.25 0.94 15.35
C LEU A 78 3.57 0.68 13.87
N ARG A 79 3.07 -0.42 13.30
CA ARG A 79 3.23 -0.73 11.86
C ARG A 79 2.61 0.36 10.99
N LEU A 80 1.39 0.77 11.30
CA LEU A 80 0.71 1.84 10.57
C LEU A 80 1.48 3.17 10.64
N ALA A 81 2.05 3.50 11.81
CA ALA A 81 2.86 4.70 11.98
C ALA A 81 4.12 4.66 11.11
N ILE A 82 4.83 3.52 11.09
CA ILE A 82 6.01 3.32 10.25
C ILE A 82 5.65 3.44 8.77
N ASP A 83 4.61 2.74 8.30
CA ASP A 83 4.16 2.78 6.91
C ASP A 83 3.84 4.21 6.44
N ARG A 84 3.20 5.01 7.30
CA ARG A 84 2.88 6.41 7.02
C ARG A 84 4.13 7.28 6.96
N ILE A 85 5.07 7.11 7.89
CA ILE A 85 6.36 7.82 7.88
C ILE A 85 7.11 7.52 6.57
N GLU A 86 7.21 6.25 6.19
CA GLU A 86 7.88 5.85 4.95
C GLU A 86 7.18 6.39 3.70
N THR A 87 5.85 6.43 3.71
CA THR A 87 5.05 6.97 2.60
C THR A 87 5.32 8.47 2.43
N ILE A 88 5.25 9.23 3.53
CA ILE A 88 5.52 10.67 3.51
C ILE A 88 6.98 10.94 3.12
N ALA A 89 7.93 10.17 3.65
CA ALA A 89 9.34 10.32 3.31
C ALA A 89 9.60 10.09 1.81
N ARG A 90 8.99 9.05 1.23
CA ARG A 90 9.07 8.79 -0.22
C ARG A 90 8.46 9.92 -1.03
N GLU A 91 7.25 10.35 -0.68
CA GLU A 91 6.61 11.47 -1.38
C GLU A 91 7.46 12.75 -1.36
N VAL A 92 8.16 13.05 -0.26
CA VAL A 92 9.03 14.24 -0.17
C VAL A 92 10.36 14.06 -0.92
N LEU A 93 10.92 12.85 -0.95
CA LEU A 93 12.20 12.58 -1.61
C LEU A 93 12.04 12.44 -3.13
N ASP A 94 10.94 11.85 -3.59
CA ASP A 94 10.67 11.62 -5.00
C ASP A 94 10.23 12.91 -5.74
N ASP A 95 9.66 13.89 -5.02
CA ASP A 95 9.26 15.21 -5.57
C ASP A 95 10.46 16.16 -5.82
N ARG A 96 11.70 15.68 -5.62
CA ARG A 96 12.94 16.42 -5.92
C ARG A 96 13.68 15.93 -7.18
N GLY A 97 13.07 15.02 -7.95
CA GLY A 97 13.52 14.63 -9.29
C GLY A 97 12.91 15.52 -10.38
#